data_AF-A0A978TDV6-F1
#
_entry.id   AF-A0A978TDV6-F1
#
_cell.length_a   1.000
_cell.length_b   1.000
_cell.length_c   1.000
_cell.angle_alpha   90.00
_cell.angle_beta   90.00
_cell.angle_gamma   90.00
#
_symmetry.space_group_name_H-M   'P 1'
#
loop_
_entity.id
_entity.type
_entity.pdbx_description
1 polymer ?
#
loop_
_entity_poly.entity_id
_entity_poly.type
_entity_poly.pdbx_seq_one_letter_code
_entity_poly.pdbx_strand_id
1 'polypeptide(L)'
;MEIDLLLLTIYFICVGYVIYQMAQSVVDELEDQVKVIPDQETLNASVRDQLARQGLDPEMVEVVAVAPPPLRPAGALKLTVPRPKTPQHPAGTDNAGQMMVQVLPQGPYPLQPIKQLTVQVLNQTQNLQISVDWDRSSFTRMNNQTRRVIRQIPGLHQDLSLPQVASVVNPNQILNVALTIEETFSRDATTQVLQNTSPLIDINQLMAFPPTMRVYALDLVVQLIPVTGRGFRPIMLLLPFRFRVESLPATPRIPYLAKLVRR
;
A
#
# COMPACT_ATOMS: atom_id res chain seq x y z
N MET A 1 -35.38 -27.29 50.60
CA MET A 1 -35.70 -27.86 49.27
C MET A 1 -36.12 -26.81 48.24
N GLU A 2 -37.12 -25.95 48.48
CA GLU A 2 -37.49 -24.91 47.49
C GLU A 2 -36.40 -23.83 47.29
N ILE A 3 -35.75 -23.40 48.38
CA ILE A 3 -34.66 -22.41 48.33
C ILE A 3 -33.43 -22.96 47.58
N ASP A 4 -33.12 -24.25 47.77
CA ASP A 4 -31.99 -24.91 47.11
C ASP A 4 -32.20 -25.02 45.59
N LEU A 5 -33.44 -25.30 45.17
CA LEU A 5 -33.81 -25.36 43.76
C LEU A 5 -33.72 -23.98 43.09
N LEU A 6 -34.16 -22.93 43.79
CA LEU A 6 -34.07 -21.54 43.34
C LEU A 6 -32.61 -21.08 43.21
N LEU A 7 -31.76 -21.42 44.18
CA LEU A 7 -30.34 -21.08 44.14
C LEU A 7 -29.61 -21.81 43.01
N LEU A 8 -29.95 -23.08 42.77
CA LEU A 8 -29.42 -23.88 41.66
C LEU A 8 -29.82 -23.31 40.29
N THR A 9 -31.08 -22.88 40.13
CA THR A 9 -31.56 -22.29 38.87
C THR A 9 -30.88 -20.95 38.59
N ILE A 10 -30.74 -20.08 39.59
CA ILE A 10 -29.99 -18.82 39.45
C ILE A 10 -28.53 -19.09 39.07
N TYR A 11 -27.89 -20.09 39.70
CA TYR A 11 -26.53 -20.47 39.38
C TYR A 11 -26.38 -20.91 37.92
N PHE A 12 -27.27 -21.77 37.41
CA PHE A 12 -27.24 -22.19 36.01
C PHE A 12 -27.48 -21.02 35.03
N ILE A 13 -28.36 -20.08 35.38
CA ILE A 13 -28.60 -18.88 34.56
C ILE A 13 -27.35 -18.00 34.53
N CYS A 14 -26.72 -17.74 35.68
CA CYS A 14 -25.49 -16.94 35.75
C CYS A 14 -24.33 -17.60 34.99
N VAL A 15 -24.11 -18.90 35.19
CA VAL A 15 -23.05 -19.65 34.48
C VAL A 15 -23.34 -19.70 32.98
N GLY A 16 -24.58 -19.96 32.57
CA GLY A 16 -24.99 -19.94 31.17
C GLY A 16 -24.78 -18.57 30.51
N TYR A 17 -25.09 -17.49 31.23
CA TYR A 17 -24.88 -16.13 30.77
C TYR A 17 -23.39 -15.79 30.60
N VAL A 18 -22.54 -16.20 31.55
CA VAL A 18 -21.09 -16.00 31.43
C VAL A 18 -20.49 -16.81 30.29
N ILE A 19 -20.93 -18.05 30.08
CA ILE A 19 -20.51 -18.88 28.94
C ILE A 19 -20.98 -18.26 27.62
N TYR A 20 -22.20 -17.74 27.57
CA TYR A 20 -22.73 -17.04 26.40
C TYR A 20 -21.91 -15.77 26.09
N GLN A 21 -21.59 -14.97 27.10
CA GLN A 21 -20.73 -13.79 26.97
C GLN A 21 -19.32 -14.16 26.49
N MET A 22 -18.73 -15.25 27.00
CA MET A 22 -17.45 -15.78 26.51
C MET A 22 -17.54 -16.27 25.07
N ALA A 23 -18.63 -16.91 24.67
CA ALA A 23 -18.83 -17.35 23.29
C ALA A 23 -18.96 -16.16 22.34
N GLN A 24 -19.70 -15.11 22.73
CA GLN A 24 -19.80 -13.88 21.95
C GLN A 24 -18.45 -13.16 21.84
N SER A 25 -17.69 -13.04 22.93
CA SER A 25 -16.37 -12.40 22.86
C SER A 25 -15.40 -13.14 21.93
N VAL A 26 -15.49 -14.48 21.84
CA VAL A 26 -14.69 -15.29 20.92
C VAL A 26 -15.13 -15.10 19.46
N VAL A 27 -16.43 -14.97 19.20
CA VAL A 27 -16.96 -14.70 17.86
C VAL A 27 -16.61 -13.27 17.43
N ASP A 28 -16.64 -12.30 18.33
CA ASP A 28 -16.24 -10.91 18.06
C ASP A 28 -14.72 -10.79 17.88
N GLU A 29 -13.91 -11.65 18.51
CA GLU A 29 -12.45 -11.69 18.33
C GLU A 29 -11.99 -12.36 17.02
N LEU A 30 -12.89 -13.11 16.35
CA LEU A 30 -12.69 -13.57 14.98
C LEU A 30 -12.92 -12.39 14.03
N GLU A 31 -11.98 -11.44 14.01
CA GLU A 31 -11.99 -10.38 13.02
C GLU A 31 -11.86 -11.01 11.63
N ASP A 32 -12.92 -10.91 10.82
CA ASP A 32 -12.82 -11.17 9.39
C ASP A 32 -11.70 -10.28 8.82
N GLN A 33 -10.74 -10.91 8.17
CA GLN A 33 -9.62 -10.22 7.56
C GLN A 33 -9.76 -10.27 6.05
N VAL A 34 -9.20 -9.28 5.38
CA VAL A 34 -9.00 -9.32 3.94
C VAL A 34 -7.52 -9.37 3.64
N LYS A 35 -7.17 -9.98 2.51
CA LYS A 35 -5.81 -9.95 1.97
C LYS A 35 -5.76 -8.95 0.83
N VAL A 36 -4.87 -7.97 0.92
CA VAL A 36 -4.52 -7.08 -0.18
C VAL A 36 -3.35 -7.70 -0.94
N ILE A 37 -3.60 -8.10 -2.19
CA ILE A 37 -2.64 -8.80 -3.03
C ILE A 37 -2.23 -7.88 -4.18
N PRO A 38 -0.96 -7.49 -4.31
CA PRO A 38 -0.47 -6.75 -5.47
C PRO A 38 -0.38 -7.66 -6.70
N ASP A 39 -0.76 -7.14 -7.86
CA ASP A 39 -0.54 -7.77 -9.17
C ASP A 39 0.88 -7.46 -9.65
N GLN A 40 1.82 -8.32 -9.23
CA GLN A 40 3.24 -8.17 -9.53
C GLN A 40 3.57 -8.45 -11.00
N GLU A 41 2.81 -9.33 -11.65
CA GLU A 41 3.05 -9.74 -13.03
C GLU A 41 2.73 -8.60 -14.00
N THR A 42 1.56 -7.98 -13.85
CA THR A 42 1.17 -6.83 -14.66
C THR A 42 2.11 -5.64 -14.45
N LEU A 43 2.51 -5.38 -13.19
CA LEU A 43 3.46 -4.32 -12.88
C LEU A 43 4.81 -4.55 -13.57
N ASN A 44 5.37 -5.75 -13.45
CA ASN A 44 6.66 -6.09 -14.06
C ASN A 44 6.59 -5.99 -15.60
N ALA A 45 5.56 -6.58 -16.20
CA ALA A 45 5.37 -6.56 -17.65
C ALA A 45 5.25 -5.13 -18.19
N SER A 46 4.47 -4.27 -17.53
CA SER A 46 4.28 -2.88 -17.96
C SER A 46 5.57 -2.06 -17.89
N VAL A 47 6.35 -2.20 -16.81
CA VAL A 47 7.60 -1.44 -16.67
C VAL A 47 8.66 -1.95 -17.65
N ARG A 48 8.74 -3.26 -17.88
CA ARG A 48 9.66 -3.85 -18.89
C ARG A 48 9.37 -3.35 -20.29
N ASP A 49 8.10 -3.30 -20.70
CA ASP A 49 7.71 -2.74 -22.01
C ASP A 49 8.10 -1.25 -22.11
N GLN A 50 7.89 -0.48 -21.04
CA GLN A 50 8.29 0.93 -21.02
C GLN A 50 9.80 1.14 -21.14
N LEU A 51 10.61 0.30 -20.49
CA LEU A 51 12.07 0.34 -20.61
C LEU A 51 12.54 -0.04 -22.02
N ALA A 52 11.98 -1.12 -22.58
CA ALA A 52 12.31 -1.55 -23.94
C ALA A 52 12.00 -0.45 -24.97
N ARG A 53 10.85 0.23 -24.84
CA ARG A 53 10.48 1.39 -25.69
C ARG A 53 11.42 2.59 -25.53
N GLN A 54 12.07 2.72 -24.38
CA GLN A 54 13.08 3.75 -24.11
C GLN A 54 14.50 3.31 -24.50
N GLY A 55 14.66 2.12 -25.09
CA GLY A 55 15.96 1.58 -25.51
C GLY A 55 16.84 1.12 -24.34
N LEU A 56 16.24 0.82 -23.19
CA LEU A 56 16.91 0.32 -22.00
C LEU A 56 16.72 -1.20 -21.87
N ASP A 57 17.62 -1.82 -21.12
CA ASP A 57 17.56 -3.25 -20.85
C ASP A 57 16.36 -3.58 -19.95
N PRO A 58 15.40 -4.41 -20.40
CA PRO A 58 14.25 -4.80 -19.58
C PRO A 58 14.64 -5.63 -18.34
N GLU A 59 15.82 -6.25 -18.31
CA GLU A 59 16.31 -6.99 -17.14
C GLU A 59 16.69 -6.09 -15.96
N MET A 60 16.73 -4.77 -16.19
CA MET A 60 16.92 -3.77 -15.13
C MET A 60 15.79 -3.79 -14.09
N VAL A 61 14.64 -4.41 -14.39
CA VAL A 61 13.47 -4.43 -13.49
C VAL A 61 13.19 -5.82 -12.97
N GLU A 62 13.01 -5.84 -11.65
CA GLU A 62 12.65 -7.00 -10.87
C GLU A 62 11.56 -6.59 -9.87
N VAL A 63 10.45 -7.32 -9.83
CA VAL A 63 9.48 -7.17 -8.73
C VAL A 63 9.88 -8.14 -7.63
N VAL A 64 10.20 -7.61 -6.46
CA VAL A 64 10.63 -8.38 -5.30
C VAL A 64 9.41 -8.61 -4.42
N ALA A 65 9.15 -9.87 -4.04
CA ALA A 65 8.00 -10.22 -3.20
C ALA A 65 8.09 -9.64 -1.78
N VAL A 66 9.31 -9.48 -1.25
CA VAL A 66 9.58 -8.92 0.08
C VAL A 66 10.73 -7.91 -0.01
N ALA A 67 10.41 -6.63 0.19
CA ALA A 67 11.41 -5.57 0.18
C ALA A 67 12.39 -5.69 1.38
N PRO A 68 13.69 -5.40 1.17
CA PRO A 68 14.66 -5.36 2.27
C PRO A 68 14.49 -4.11 3.15
N PRO A 69 14.99 -4.13 4.41
CA PRO A 69 15.06 -2.94 5.25
C PRO A 69 15.81 -1.80 4.54
N PRO A 70 15.42 -0.52 4.71
CA PRO A 70 14.45 0.02 5.68
C PRO A 70 12.97 -0.04 5.25
N LEU A 71 12.64 -0.65 4.10
CA LEU A 71 11.25 -0.80 3.65
C LEU A 71 10.50 -1.85 4.47
N ARG A 72 9.18 -1.82 4.41
CA ARG A 72 8.35 -2.85 5.05
C ARG A 72 8.43 -4.17 4.28
N PRO A 73 8.30 -5.33 4.94
CA PRO A 73 8.36 -6.65 4.30
C PRO A 73 7.10 -6.93 3.47
N ALA A 74 7.03 -6.30 2.30
CA ALA A 74 5.93 -6.40 1.33
C ALA A 74 6.48 -6.27 -0.09
N GLY A 75 5.65 -6.53 -1.10
CA GLY A 75 6.04 -6.47 -2.51
C GLY A 75 6.51 -5.08 -2.92
N ALA A 76 7.63 -5.01 -3.63
CA ALA A 76 8.20 -3.77 -4.13
C ALA A 76 8.76 -3.94 -5.54
N LEU A 77 8.70 -2.88 -6.32
CA LEU A 77 9.41 -2.78 -7.59
C LEU A 77 10.87 -2.41 -7.31
N LYS A 78 11.81 -3.22 -7.75
CA LYS A 78 13.24 -2.93 -7.74
C LYS A 78 13.69 -2.63 -9.16
N LEU A 79 14.31 -1.48 -9.33
CA LEU A 79 14.94 -1.04 -10.57
C LEU A 79 16.44 -0.93 -10.33
N THR A 80 17.21 -1.76 -11.04
CA THR A 80 18.66 -1.76 -11.05
C THR A 80 19.13 -0.89 -12.19
N VAL A 81 19.75 0.26 -11.89
CA VAL A 81 20.20 1.19 -12.91
C VAL A 81 21.67 0.94 -13.24
N PRO A 82 22.03 0.66 -14.51
CA PRO A 82 23.40 0.43 -14.89
C PRO A 82 24.21 1.72 -14.71
N ARG A 83 25.41 1.58 -14.15
CA ARG A 83 26.33 2.70 -14.01
C ARG A 83 26.79 3.13 -15.42
N PRO A 84 26.92 4.43 -15.73
CA PRO A 84 27.58 4.85 -16.96
C PRO A 84 29.00 4.27 -16.98
N LYS A 85 29.33 3.50 -18.03
CA LYS A 85 30.65 2.89 -18.23
C LYS A 85 31.71 4.00 -18.22
N THR A 86 32.38 4.16 -17.09
CA THR A 86 33.52 5.06 -16.97
C THR A 86 34.78 4.21 -17.16
N PRO A 87 35.72 4.55 -18.07
CA PRO A 87 36.81 3.67 -18.48
C PRO A 87 37.90 3.41 -17.42
N GLN A 88 37.71 3.78 -16.15
CA GLN A 88 38.76 3.81 -15.12
C GLN A 88 38.46 2.98 -13.86
N HIS A 89 37.51 2.04 -13.86
CA HIS A 89 37.33 1.12 -12.73
C HIS A 89 37.32 -0.34 -13.18
N PRO A 90 38.20 -1.21 -12.61
CA PRO A 90 38.20 -2.62 -12.92
C PRO A 90 36.94 -3.30 -12.38
N ALA A 91 36.41 -4.23 -13.20
CA ALA A 91 35.29 -5.10 -12.87
C ALA A 91 35.61 -5.92 -11.62
N GLY A 92 34.95 -5.64 -10.50
CA GLY A 92 35.25 -6.35 -9.25
C GLY A 92 34.31 -6.09 -8.07
N THR A 93 33.52 -5.01 -8.07
CA THR A 93 32.43 -4.80 -7.10
C THR A 93 31.27 -4.05 -7.76
N ASP A 94 30.49 -4.78 -8.55
CA ASP A 94 29.30 -4.30 -9.28
C ASP A 94 28.11 -4.05 -8.33
N ASN A 95 28.19 -3.03 -7.48
CA ASN A 95 27.00 -2.49 -6.83
C ASN A 95 26.32 -1.52 -7.81
N ALA A 96 25.59 -2.07 -8.78
CA ALA A 96 24.66 -1.28 -9.59
C ALA A 96 23.69 -0.53 -8.64
N GLY A 97 23.48 0.76 -8.89
CA GLY A 97 22.61 1.58 -8.05
C GLY A 97 21.17 1.07 -8.14
N GLN A 98 20.50 0.93 -7.00
CA GLN A 98 19.14 0.39 -6.94
C GLN A 98 18.14 1.47 -6.56
N MET A 99 16.98 1.46 -7.19
CA MET A 99 15.78 2.16 -6.74
C MET A 99 14.78 1.09 -6.30
N MET A 100 14.08 1.34 -5.20
CA MET A 100 12.93 0.54 -4.80
C MET A 100 11.70 1.40 -4.61
N VAL A 101 10.56 0.96 -5.14
CA VAL A 101 9.26 1.60 -4.98
C VAL A 101 8.25 0.60 -4.42
N GLN A 102 7.60 0.98 -3.32
CA GLN A 102 6.62 0.16 -2.62
C GLN A 102 5.36 0.99 -2.33
N VAL A 103 4.21 0.32 -2.36
CA VAL A 103 2.91 0.92 -2.04
C VAL A 103 2.21 0.04 -1.00
N LEU A 104 1.71 0.64 0.08
CA LEU A 104 1.08 -0.03 1.22
C LEU A 104 -0.36 0.46 1.39
N PRO A 105 -1.26 -0.33 2.01
CA PRO A 105 -1.03 -1.63 2.66
C PRO A 105 -0.95 -2.82 1.69
N GLN A 106 -0.28 -3.90 2.11
CA GLN A 106 -0.25 -5.20 1.42
C GLN A 106 -0.32 -6.32 2.45
N GLY A 107 -0.88 -7.47 2.07
CA GLY A 107 -1.03 -8.64 2.95
C GLY A 107 -2.34 -8.63 3.76
N PRO A 108 -2.39 -9.38 4.87
CA PRO A 108 -3.56 -9.40 5.76
C PRO A 108 -3.85 -8.01 6.33
N TYR A 109 -5.11 -7.61 6.27
CA TYR A 109 -5.59 -6.31 6.71
C TYR A 109 -6.98 -6.50 7.36
N PRO A 110 -7.27 -5.82 8.48
CA PRO A 110 -8.58 -5.93 9.13
C PRO A 110 -9.69 -5.41 8.22
N LEU A 111 -10.94 -5.81 8.46
CA LEU A 111 -12.13 -5.29 7.73
C LEU A 111 -12.49 -3.84 8.09
N GLN A 112 -11.49 -2.97 8.10
CA GLN A 112 -11.62 -1.54 8.34
C GLN A 112 -11.40 -0.75 7.04
N PRO A 113 -12.04 0.41 6.86
CA PRO A 113 -11.78 1.24 5.69
C PRO A 113 -10.30 1.69 5.60
N ILE A 114 -9.73 1.65 4.40
CA ILE A 114 -8.39 2.18 4.14
C ILE A 114 -8.51 3.68 3.93
N LYS A 115 -7.95 4.47 4.85
CA LYS A 115 -8.00 5.94 4.79
C LYS A 115 -6.98 6.55 3.83
N GLN A 116 -5.84 5.90 3.65
CA GLN A 116 -4.72 6.38 2.84
C GLN A 116 -3.86 5.22 2.34
N LEU A 117 -3.19 5.40 1.21
CA LEU A 117 -2.08 4.55 0.78
C LEU A 117 -0.77 5.16 1.24
N THR A 118 0.26 4.34 1.44
CA THR A 118 1.60 4.85 1.73
C THR A 118 2.55 4.45 0.62
N VAL A 119 3.16 5.43 -0.04
CA VAL A 119 4.18 5.21 -1.06
C VAL A 119 5.55 5.42 -0.44
N GLN A 120 6.39 4.40 -0.60
CA GLN A 120 7.77 4.41 -0.16
C GLN A 120 8.69 4.32 -1.37
N VAL A 121 9.61 5.28 -1.48
CA VAL A 121 10.62 5.29 -2.54
C VAL A 121 11.98 5.34 -1.88
N LEU A 122 12.78 4.31 -2.08
CA LEU A 122 14.14 4.22 -1.59
C LEU A 122 15.10 4.40 -2.77
N ASN A 123 15.96 5.41 -2.67
CA ASN A 123 17.01 5.67 -3.65
C ASN A 123 18.35 5.18 -3.11
N GLN A 124 18.89 4.07 -3.62
CA GLN A 124 20.24 3.59 -3.34
C GLN A 124 21.18 3.82 -4.53
N THR A 125 20.78 4.66 -5.49
CA THR A 125 21.66 5.08 -6.58
C THR A 125 22.66 6.13 -6.09
N GLN A 126 23.78 6.29 -6.80
CA GLN A 126 24.82 7.26 -6.43
C GLN A 126 24.70 8.59 -7.17
N ASN A 127 24.12 8.59 -8.37
CA ASN A 127 24.16 9.71 -9.31
C ASN A 127 22.80 10.05 -9.92
N LEU A 128 21.73 9.39 -9.47
CA LEU A 128 20.37 9.63 -9.96
C LEU A 128 19.51 10.18 -8.83
N GLN A 129 18.75 11.19 -9.18
CA GLN A 129 17.69 11.75 -8.37
C GLN A 129 16.36 11.18 -8.89
N ILE A 130 15.49 10.82 -7.97
CA ILE A 130 14.16 10.30 -8.31
C ILE A 130 13.17 11.43 -8.08
N SER A 131 12.42 11.80 -9.10
CA SER A 131 11.28 12.71 -8.97
C SER A 131 9.99 11.92 -9.08
N VAL A 132 9.09 12.10 -8.12
CA VAL A 132 7.75 11.49 -8.11
C VAL A 132 6.74 12.58 -8.40
N ASP A 133 6.04 12.44 -9.52
CA ASP A 133 5.06 13.41 -10.00
C ASP A 133 3.65 13.02 -9.53
N TRP A 134 3.21 13.65 -8.44
CA TRP A 134 1.90 13.39 -7.85
C TRP A 134 0.74 13.87 -8.71
N ASP A 135 0.96 14.93 -9.48
CA ASP A 135 -0.09 15.57 -10.28
C ASP A 135 -0.45 14.74 -11.51
N ARG A 136 0.56 14.08 -12.09
CA ARG A 136 0.38 13.11 -13.19
C ARG A 136 0.07 11.68 -12.72
N SER A 137 0.09 11.44 -11.41
CA SER A 137 -0.28 10.15 -10.84
C SER A 137 -1.79 10.07 -10.62
N SER A 138 -2.35 8.88 -10.81
CA SER A 138 -3.80 8.67 -10.70
C SER A 138 -4.15 7.46 -9.86
N PHE A 139 -5.31 7.53 -9.22
CA PHE A 139 -5.89 6.44 -8.47
C PHE A 139 -7.21 6.02 -9.13
N THR A 140 -7.37 4.72 -9.37
CA THR A 140 -8.58 4.16 -9.99
C THR A 140 -9.26 3.20 -9.04
N ARG A 141 -10.54 3.44 -8.78
CA ARG A 141 -11.40 2.57 -7.96
C ARG A 141 -12.10 1.50 -8.82
N MET A 142 -12.78 0.56 -8.17
CA MET A 142 -13.52 -0.53 -8.82
C MET A 142 -14.55 -0.08 -9.87
N ASN A 143 -15.11 1.12 -9.70
CA ASN A 143 -16.10 1.73 -10.60
C ASN A 143 -15.46 2.37 -11.84
N ASN A 144 -14.17 2.08 -12.09
CA ASN A 144 -13.37 2.63 -13.18
C ASN A 144 -13.30 4.17 -13.18
N GLN A 145 -13.59 4.81 -12.04
CA GLN A 145 -13.40 6.23 -11.87
C GLN A 145 -11.94 6.49 -11.52
N THR A 146 -11.26 7.18 -12.42
CA THR A 146 -9.93 7.71 -12.18
C THR A 146 -10.04 9.02 -11.42
N ARG A 147 -9.17 9.17 -10.42
CA ARG A 147 -9.10 10.34 -9.53
C ARG A 147 -7.66 10.80 -9.40
N ARG A 148 -7.51 12.10 -9.21
CA ARG A 148 -6.23 12.72 -8.93
C ARG A 148 -5.76 12.32 -7.54
N VAL A 149 -4.48 11.94 -7.46
CA VAL A 149 -3.80 11.61 -6.21
C VAL A 149 -3.41 12.90 -5.50
N ILE A 150 -3.66 12.97 -4.20
CA ILE A 150 -3.26 14.08 -3.34
C ILE A 150 -2.28 13.56 -2.28
N ARG A 151 -1.12 14.22 -2.17
CA ARG A 151 -0.18 13.97 -1.08
C ARG A 151 -0.72 14.59 0.21
N GLN A 152 -0.79 13.81 1.27
CA GLN A 152 -1.24 14.31 2.56
C GLN A 152 -0.09 15.03 3.26
N ILE A 153 -0.29 16.30 3.56
CA ILE A 153 0.60 17.12 4.39
C ILE A 153 -0.17 17.48 5.66
N PRO A 154 0.40 17.30 6.85
CA PRO A 154 -0.23 17.77 8.09
C PRO A 154 -0.53 19.29 8.01
N GLY A 155 -1.73 19.70 8.42
CA GLY A 155 -2.13 21.11 8.38
C GLY A 155 -2.37 21.66 6.98
N LEU A 156 -2.93 20.85 6.07
CA LEU A 156 -3.24 21.31 4.71
C LEU A 156 -4.37 22.35 4.74
N HIS A 157 -4.02 23.61 4.49
CA HIS A 157 -4.96 24.72 4.29
C HIS A 157 -5.17 25.09 2.82
N GLN A 158 -4.25 24.62 1.96
CA GLN A 158 -4.17 24.99 0.56
C GLN A 158 -5.32 24.39 -0.25
N ASP A 159 -5.80 25.14 -1.24
CA ASP A 159 -6.80 24.64 -2.17
C ASP A 159 -6.26 23.45 -2.97
N LEU A 160 -7.06 22.38 -3.05
CA LEU A 160 -6.71 21.15 -3.73
C LEU A 160 -6.73 21.31 -5.25
N SER A 161 -7.39 22.35 -5.78
CA SER A 161 -7.38 22.68 -7.21
C SER A 161 -5.99 23.04 -7.75
N LEU A 162 -5.06 23.43 -6.86
CA LEU A 162 -3.73 23.88 -7.26
C LEU A 162 -2.82 22.71 -7.66
N PRO A 163 -1.91 22.90 -8.63
CA PRO A 163 -0.91 21.91 -9.00
C PRO A 163 -0.02 21.51 -7.81
N GLN A 164 0.28 20.21 -7.71
CA GLN A 164 1.15 19.70 -6.66
C GLN A 164 2.61 19.73 -7.09
N VAL A 165 3.48 20.04 -6.13
CA VAL A 165 4.94 19.98 -6.35
C VAL A 165 5.40 18.52 -6.29
N ALA A 166 6.14 18.09 -7.30
CA ALA A 166 6.77 16.78 -7.36
C ALA A 166 7.71 16.57 -6.15
N SER A 167 7.71 15.37 -5.60
CA SER A 167 8.65 15.01 -4.52
C SER A 167 9.94 14.49 -5.10
N VAL A 168 11.06 14.92 -4.52
CA VAL A 168 12.39 14.61 -5.04
C VAL A 168 13.18 13.81 -4.00
N VAL A 169 13.74 12.67 -4.41
CA VAL A 169 14.48 11.74 -3.57
C VAL A 169 15.91 11.67 -4.07
N ASN A 170 16.84 12.23 -3.29
CA ASN A 170 18.26 12.24 -3.64
C ASN A 170 18.89 10.85 -3.42
N PRO A 171 20.10 10.62 -3.98
CA PRO A 171 20.92 9.47 -3.64
C PRO A 171 20.96 9.16 -2.14
N ASN A 172 20.78 7.89 -1.80
CA ASN A 172 20.77 7.35 -0.43
C ASN A 172 19.67 7.90 0.48
N GLN A 173 18.58 8.44 -0.08
CA GLN A 173 17.44 8.91 0.69
C GLN A 173 16.22 8.01 0.53
N ILE A 174 15.32 8.09 1.51
CA ILE A 174 14.01 7.45 1.49
C ILE A 174 12.92 8.52 1.54
N LEU A 175 11.88 8.31 0.75
CA LEU A 175 10.65 9.08 0.76
C LEU A 175 9.54 8.19 1.30
N ASN A 176 8.76 8.71 2.26
CA ASN A 176 7.60 8.04 2.83
C ASN A 176 6.43 9.02 2.82
N VAL A 177 5.44 8.79 1.96
CA VAL A 177 4.35 9.73 1.73
C VAL A 177 3.01 9.02 1.82
N ALA A 178 2.11 9.59 2.63
CA ALA A 178 0.71 9.20 2.65
C ALA A 178 -0.03 9.84 1.47
N LEU A 179 -0.74 9.01 0.71
CA LEU A 179 -1.53 9.38 -0.45
C LEU A 179 -3.00 9.16 -0.20
N THR A 180 -3.77 10.09 -0.73
CA THR A 180 -5.24 10.14 -0.67
C THR A 180 -5.75 10.64 -2.02
N ILE A 181 -7.06 10.86 -2.13
CA ILE A 181 -7.65 11.50 -3.32
C ILE A 181 -8.38 12.77 -2.89
N GLU A 182 -8.63 13.65 -3.84
CA GLU A 182 -9.30 14.94 -3.59
C GLU A 182 -10.66 14.78 -2.88
N GLU A 183 -11.48 13.82 -3.31
CA GLU A 183 -12.81 13.55 -2.74
C GLU A 183 -12.78 13.05 -1.28
N THR A 184 -11.62 12.65 -0.76
CA THR A 184 -11.50 12.22 0.64
C THR A 184 -11.44 13.36 1.64
N PHE A 185 -11.16 14.57 1.14
CA PHE A 185 -11.06 15.76 1.97
C PHE A 185 -12.39 16.50 2.09
N SER A 186 -12.66 17.02 3.28
CA SER A 186 -13.64 18.07 3.50
C SER A 186 -13.06 19.16 4.38
N ARG A 187 -13.60 20.37 4.27
CA ARG A 187 -13.20 21.50 5.13
C ARG A 187 -13.95 21.42 6.44
N ASP A 188 -13.22 21.49 7.54
CA ASP A 188 -13.82 21.72 8.85
C ASP A 188 -14.45 23.12 8.90
N ALA A 189 -15.72 23.18 9.27
CA ALA A 189 -16.50 24.41 9.34
C ALA A 189 -15.89 25.45 10.30
N THR A 190 -15.19 24.99 11.34
CA THR A 190 -14.63 25.88 12.38
C THR A 190 -13.22 26.35 12.04
N THR A 191 -12.34 25.42 11.67
CA THR A 191 -10.91 25.71 11.49
C THR A 191 -10.51 26.00 10.05
N GLN A 192 -11.40 25.74 9.08
CA GLN A 192 -11.14 25.84 7.63
C GLN A 192 -9.98 24.95 7.14
N VAL A 193 -9.51 24.03 7.98
CA VAL A 193 -8.48 23.03 7.65
C VAL A 193 -9.12 21.91 6.84
N LEU A 194 -8.42 21.41 5.82
CA LEU A 194 -8.83 20.20 5.12
C LEU A 194 -8.53 18.97 5.96
N GLN A 195 -9.56 18.18 6.23
CA GLN A 195 -9.47 16.92 6.97
C GLN A 195 -9.90 15.77 6.09
N ASN A 196 -9.18 14.65 6.20
CA ASN A 196 -9.54 13.40 5.53
C ASN A 196 -10.75 12.79 6.26
N THR A 197 -11.94 13.01 5.73
CA THR A 197 -13.21 12.60 6.36
C THR A 197 -13.80 11.33 5.78
N SER A 198 -13.56 11.05 4.50
CA SER A 198 -14.08 9.83 3.86
C SER A 198 -12.94 8.87 3.53
N PRO A 199 -13.15 7.54 3.64
CA PRO A 199 -12.09 6.59 3.37
C PRO A 199 -11.71 6.57 1.89
N LEU A 200 -10.43 6.33 1.61
CA LEU A 200 -9.94 6.14 0.25
C LEU A 200 -10.54 4.88 -0.38
N ILE A 201 -10.60 3.78 0.39
CA ILE A 201 -11.23 2.51 0.00
C ILE A 201 -12.09 2.03 1.17
N ASP A 202 -13.39 1.87 0.95
CA ASP A 202 -14.26 1.17 1.89
C ASP A 202 -14.22 -0.33 1.59
N ILE A 203 -13.52 -1.08 2.46
CA ILE A 203 -13.36 -2.53 2.30
C ILE A 203 -14.71 -3.24 2.44
N ASN A 204 -15.59 -2.78 3.34
CA ASN A 204 -16.90 -3.43 3.53
C ASN A 204 -17.72 -3.35 2.25
N GLN A 205 -17.74 -2.18 1.61
CA GLN A 205 -18.41 -2.01 0.33
C GLN A 205 -17.75 -2.83 -0.76
N LEU A 206 -16.41 -2.86 -0.83
CA LEU A 206 -15.67 -3.64 -1.82
C LEU A 206 -16.00 -5.15 -1.70
N MET A 207 -16.11 -5.66 -0.48
CA MET A 207 -16.43 -7.07 -0.22
C MET A 207 -17.84 -7.47 -0.66
N ALA A 208 -18.77 -6.51 -0.76
CA ALA A 208 -20.12 -6.75 -1.29
C ALA A 208 -20.13 -7.07 -2.80
N PHE A 209 -19.08 -6.68 -3.54
CA PHE A 209 -18.97 -6.95 -4.98
C PHE A 209 -18.43 -8.36 -5.26
N PRO A 210 -18.64 -8.88 -6.49
CA PRO A 210 -18.02 -10.12 -6.95
C PRO A 210 -16.48 -10.05 -6.86
N PRO A 211 -15.78 -11.18 -6.60
CA PRO A 211 -14.32 -11.20 -6.45
C PRO A 211 -13.54 -10.56 -7.61
N THR A 212 -14.07 -10.63 -8.83
CA THR A 212 -13.45 -10.05 -10.04
C THR A 212 -13.44 -8.51 -10.03
N MET A 213 -14.34 -7.88 -9.26
CA MET A 213 -14.47 -6.43 -9.15
C MET A 213 -13.81 -5.87 -7.88
N ARG A 214 -13.23 -6.73 -7.02
CA ARG A 214 -12.57 -6.32 -5.77
C ARG A 214 -11.16 -5.79 -6.02
N VAL A 215 -11.06 -4.79 -6.88
CA VAL A 215 -9.80 -4.26 -7.37
C VAL A 215 -9.72 -2.74 -7.26
N TYR A 216 -8.51 -2.24 -7.05
CA TYR A 216 -8.18 -0.83 -7.16
C TYR A 216 -6.74 -0.69 -7.69
N ALA A 217 -6.41 0.47 -8.24
CA ALA A 217 -5.11 0.71 -8.85
C ALA A 217 -4.56 2.10 -8.50
N LEU A 218 -3.24 2.18 -8.38
CA LEU A 218 -2.47 3.41 -8.28
C LEU A 218 -1.45 3.42 -9.44
N ASP A 219 -1.62 4.36 -10.35
CA ASP A 219 -0.69 4.63 -11.43
C ASP A 219 0.26 5.74 -11.00
N LEU A 220 1.49 5.39 -10.66
CA LEU A 220 2.48 6.32 -10.12
C LEU A 220 3.47 6.75 -11.21
N VAL A 221 3.63 8.05 -11.42
CA VAL A 221 4.61 8.60 -12.37
C VAL A 221 5.92 8.91 -11.66
N VAL A 222 7.00 8.27 -12.10
CA VAL A 222 8.35 8.43 -11.54
C VAL A 222 9.33 8.80 -12.65
N GLN A 223 10.24 9.71 -12.37
CA GLN A 223 11.30 10.13 -13.27
C GLN A 223 12.66 9.94 -12.61
N LEU A 224 13.62 9.37 -13.34
CA LEU A 224 15.01 9.27 -12.93
C LEU A 224 15.83 10.34 -13.67
N ILE A 225 16.48 11.22 -12.91
CA ILE A 225 17.19 12.39 -13.42
C ILE A 225 18.65 12.32 -12.97
N PRO A 226 19.65 12.45 -13.86
CA PRO A 226 21.05 12.50 -13.45
C PRO A 226 21.37 13.79 -12.68
N VAL A 227 22.03 13.64 -11.52
CA VAL A 227 22.37 14.77 -10.62
C VAL A 227 23.44 15.68 -11.24
N THR A 228 24.41 15.12 -11.96
CA THR A 228 25.60 15.84 -12.43
C THR A 228 25.46 16.41 -13.85
N GLY A 229 24.28 16.37 -14.47
CA GLY A 229 24.01 16.85 -15.84
C GLY A 229 24.77 16.11 -16.96
N ARG A 230 25.81 15.32 -16.63
CA ARG A 230 26.51 14.40 -17.51
C ARG A 230 25.95 13.00 -17.28
N GLY A 231 25.04 12.56 -18.15
CA GLY A 231 24.37 11.27 -18.02
C GLY A 231 23.37 10.98 -19.13
N PHE A 232 22.72 9.83 -19.04
CA PHE A 232 21.64 9.40 -19.94
C PHE A 232 20.41 10.31 -19.83
N ARG A 233 19.58 10.31 -20.87
CA ARG A 233 18.28 11.02 -20.91
C ARG A 233 17.44 10.64 -19.69
N PRO A 234 16.68 11.57 -19.09
CA PRO A 234 15.78 11.24 -18.00
C PRO A 234 14.84 10.09 -18.37
N ILE A 235 14.76 9.10 -17.49
CA ILE A 235 13.91 7.92 -17.67
C ILE A 235 12.58 8.22 -17.01
N MET A 236 11.49 8.14 -17.76
CA MET A 236 10.14 8.36 -17.22
C MET A 236 9.41 7.03 -17.18
N LEU A 237 8.92 6.64 -16.01
CA LEU A 237 8.22 5.39 -15.79
C LEU A 237 6.85 5.65 -15.18
N LEU A 238 5.85 5.00 -15.75
CA LEU A 238 4.53 4.82 -15.16
C LEU A 238 4.51 3.47 -14.44
N LEU A 239 4.27 3.48 -13.13
CA LEU A 239 4.26 2.29 -12.30
C LEU A 239 2.81 1.94 -11.95
N PRO A 240 2.15 1.02 -12.67
CA PRO A 240 0.76 0.64 -12.42
C PRO A 240 0.66 -0.38 -11.29
N PHE A 241 0.49 0.09 -10.06
CA PHE A 241 0.24 -0.76 -8.91
C PHE A 241 -1.23 -1.16 -8.85
N ARG A 242 -1.56 -2.39 -9.23
CA ARG A 242 -2.91 -2.95 -9.12
C ARG A 242 -3.01 -3.86 -7.91
N PHE A 243 -4.13 -3.78 -7.19
CA PHE A 243 -4.39 -4.55 -5.98
C PHE A 243 -5.71 -5.28 -6.09
N ARG A 244 -5.71 -6.54 -5.67
CA ARG A 244 -6.91 -7.35 -5.48
C ARG A 244 -7.15 -7.56 -4.00
N VAL A 245 -8.41 -7.51 -3.59
CA VAL A 245 -8.84 -7.75 -2.21
C VAL A 245 -9.60 -9.07 -2.14
N GLU A 246 -9.09 -9.99 -1.35
CA GLU A 246 -9.68 -11.31 -1.13
C GLU A 246 -10.09 -11.47 0.33
N SER A 247 -11.19 -12.17 0.61
CA SER A 247 -11.54 -12.56 1.98
C SER A 247 -10.54 -13.59 2.49
N LEU A 248 -9.97 -13.35 3.67
CA LEU A 248 -9.27 -14.39 4.41
C LEU A 248 -10.27 -15.05 5.36
N PRO A 249 -10.27 -16.40 5.46
CA PRO A 249 -11.06 -17.07 6.47
C PRO A 249 -10.60 -16.60 7.86
N ALA A 250 -11.56 -16.29 8.73
CA ALA A 250 -11.31 -15.83 10.08
C ALA A 250 -10.33 -16.77 10.79
N THR A 251 -9.16 -16.24 11.13
CA THR A 251 -8.15 -17.00 11.88
C THR A 251 -8.31 -16.63 13.36
N PRO A 252 -8.69 -17.58 14.25
CA PRO A 252 -8.86 -17.27 15.66
C PRO A 252 -7.53 -16.76 16.24
N ARG A 253 -7.54 -15.59 16.87
CA ARG A 253 -6.36 -15.00 17.53
C ARG A 253 -5.83 -15.87 18.67
N ILE A 254 -6.65 -16.76 19.23
CA ILE A 254 -6.27 -17.65 20.33
C ILE A 254 -5.76 -19.01 19.78
N PRO A 255 -4.47 -19.36 19.98
CA PRO A 255 -3.88 -20.58 19.42
C PRO A 255 -4.52 -21.89 19.92
N TYR A 256 -5.16 -21.88 21.09
CA TYR A 256 -5.85 -23.04 21.63
C TYR A 256 -7.23 -23.29 20.99
N LEU A 257 -7.93 -22.24 20.54
CA LEU A 257 -9.24 -22.36 19.87
C LEU A 257 -9.10 -22.84 18.42
N ALA A 258 -7.97 -22.54 17.76
CA ALA A 258 -7.66 -23.04 16.42
C ALA A 258 -7.68 -24.57 16.31
N LYS A 259 -7.41 -25.29 17.41
CA LYS A 259 -7.48 -26.77 17.47
C LYS A 259 -8.91 -27.29 17.62
N LEU A 260 -9.83 -26.50 18.16
CA LEU A 260 -11.22 -26.90 18.39
C LEU A 260 -12.08 -26.74 17.13
N VAL A 261 -11.83 -25.69 16.35
CA VAL A 261 -12.55 -25.38 15.09
C VAL A 261 -12.13 -26.28 13.92
N ARG A 262 -11.00 -26.99 14.04
CA ARG A 262 -10.45 -27.88 13.01
C ARG A 262 -10.91 -29.35 13.11
N ARG A 263 -11.88 -29.66 13.96
CA ARG A 263 -12.48 -31.00 14.11
C ARG A 263 -13.89 -31.04 13.54
#